data_AF-A0A353YFU6-F1
#
_entry.id   AF-A0A353YFU6-F1
#
_cell.length_a   1.000
_cell.length_b   1.000
_cell.length_c   1.000
_cell.angle_alpha   90.00
_cell.angle_beta   90.00
_cell.angle_gamma   90.00
#
_symmetry.space_group_name_H-M   'P 1'
#
loop_
_entity.id
_entity.type
_entity.pdbx_description
1 polymer ?
#
loop_
_entity_poly.entity_id
_entity_poly.type
_entity_poly.pdbx_seq_one_letter_code
_entity_poly.pdbx_strand_id
1 'polypeptide(L)' 'MRAEDSITQKLRDAFAPVALEVVNDSHRHAGHGGSPGTSESHFSIEVVSDRFKGKSRVERHRMVNEVLADE' A
#
# COMPACT_ATOMS: atom_id res chain seq x y z
N MET A 1 6.57 -7.43 -13.26
CA MET A 1 6.60 -7.36 -11.77
C MET A 1 5.16 -7.28 -11.32
N ARG A 2 4.74 -8.02 -10.29
CA ARG A 2 3.38 -7.89 -9.76
C ARG A 2 3.27 -6.58 -8.99
N ALA A 3 2.09 -5.97 -8.95
CA ALA A 3 1.88 -4.70 -8.25
C ALA A 3 2.23 -4.84 -6.75
N GLU A 4 1.89 -5.97 -6.15
CA GLU A 4 2.24 -6.31 -4.76
C GLU A 4 3.76 -6.26 -4.48
N ASP A 5 4.58 -6.77 -5.41
CA ASP A 5 6.04 -6.74 -5.29
C ASP A 5 6.56 -5.30 -5.39
N SER A 6 6.01 -4.51 -6.32
CA SER A 6 6.37 -3.08 -6.51
C SER A 6 6.04 -2.26 -5.26
N ILE A 7 4.81 -2.38 -4.76
CA ILE A 7 4.34 -1.74 -3.53
C ILE A 7 5.24 -2.12 -2.36
N THR A 8 5.53 -3.41 -2.19
CA THR A 8 6.40 -3.89 -1.11
C THR A 8 7.78 -3.26 -1.18
N GLN A 9 8.40 -3.23 -2.36
CA GLN A 9 9.74 -2.67 -2.53
C GLN A 9 9.77 -1.17 -2.26
N LYS A 10 8.84 -0.39 -2.85
CA LYS A 10 8.74 1.06 -2.65
C LYS A 10 8.55 1.42 -1.17
N LEU A 11 7.70 0.69 -0.45
CA LEU A 11 7.46 0.93 0.98
C LEU A 11 8.65 0.52 1.86
N ARG A 12 9.37 -0.55 1.51
CA ARG A 12 10.61 -0.94 2.21
C ARG A 12 11.68 0.13 2.08
N ASP A 13 11.87 0.64 0.86
CA ASP A 13 12.89 1.64 0.57
C ASP A 13 12.56 3.00 1.23
N ALA A 14 11.30 3.42 1.18
CA ALA A 14 10.88 4.70 1.73
C ALA A 14 10.85 4.74 3.27
N PHE A 15 10.40 3.64 3.90
CA PHE A 15 10.10 3.66 5.34
C PHE A 15 11.04 2.83 6.20
N ALA A 16 11.90 1.99 5.63
CA ALA A 16 12.72 1.02 6.37
C ALA A 16 11.95 0.37 7.54
N PRO A 17 10.79 -0.26 7.25
CA PRO A 17 9.86 -0.69 8.28
C PRO A 17 10.41 -1.86 9.09
N VAL A 18 10.05 -1.90 10.37
CA VAL A 18 10.32 -3.07 11.24
C VAL A 18 9.33 -4.21 10.98
N ALA A 19 8.15 -3.88 10.47
CA ALA A 19 7.16 -4.83 9.96
C ALA A 19 6.40 -4.23 8.77
N LEU A 20 6.19 -5.03 7.73
CA LEU A 20 5.44 -4.66 6.54
C LEU A 20 4.69 -5.87 6.02
N GLU A 21 3.37 -5.73 5.86
CA GLU A 21 2.49 -6.67 5.20
C GLU A 21 1.71 -5.94 4.09
N VAL A 22 1.66 -6.55 2.91
CA VAL A 22 0.89 -6.07 1.74
C VAL A 22 0.05 -7.25 1.28
N VAL A 23 -1.28 -7.09 1.28
CA VAL A 23 -2.22 -8.15 0.91
C VAL A 23 -3.05 -7.69 -0.27
N ASN A 24 -3.06 -8.50 -1.34
CA ASN A 24 -3.92 -8.25 -2.49
C ASN A 24 -5.36 -8.76 -2.22
N ASP A 25 -6.26 -7.83 -1.92
CA ASP A 25 -7.68 -8.08 -1.65
C ASP A 25 -8.58 -7.90 -2.88
N SER A 26 -8.00 -7.73 -4.08
CA SER A 26 -8.74 -7.42 -5.32
C SER A 26 -9.87 -8.41 -5.63
N HIS A 27 -9.67 -9.69 -5.30
CA HIS A 27 -10.67 -10.74 -5.50
C HIS A 27 -11.97 -10.50 -4.72
N ARG A 28 -11.90 -9.80 -3.58
CA ARG A 28 -13.08 -9.46 -2.75
C ARG A 28 -13.97 -8.40 -3.41
N HIS A 29 -13.43 -7.69 -4.39
CA HIS A 29 -14.11 -6.63 -5.14
C HIS A 29 -14.29 -6.95 -6.62
N ALA A 30 -14.00 -8.19 -7.03
CA ALA A 30 -14.24 -8.65 -8.39
C ALA A 30 -15.74 -8.56 -8.72
N GLY A 31 -16.08 -7.84 -9.80
CA GLY A 31 -17.45 -7.68 -10.29
C GLY A 31 -18.25 -6.48 -9.75
N HIS A 32 -17.67 -5.65 -8.88
CA HIS A 32 -18.27 -4.35 -8.53
C HIS A 32 -18.10 -3.34 -9.69
N GLY A 33 -19.07 -2.43 -9.88
CA GLY A 33 -19.06 -1.46 -11.00
C GLY A 33 -17.87 -0.49 -11.05
N GLY A 34 -17.07 -0.40 -9.98
CA GLY A 34 -15.80 0.35 -9.93
C GLY A 34 -14.54 -0.51 -10.04
N SER A 35 -14.68 -1.83 -10.25
CA SER A 35 -13.54 -2.72 -10.47
C SER A 35 -12.97 -2.48 -11.87
N PRO A 36 -11.66 -2.22 -12.03
CA PRO A 36 -11.04 -2.09 -13.34
C PRO A 36 -10.96 -3.42 -14.11
N GLY A 37 -11.52 -4.51 -13.57
CA GLY A 37 -11.45 -5.84 -14.15
C GLY A 37 -10.08 -6.52 -13.98
N THR A 38 -9.16 -5.89 -13.24
CA THR A 38 -7.85 -6.45 -12.92
C THR A 38 -7.87 -7.12 -11.54
N SER A 39 -7.02 -8.13 -11.36
CA SER A 39 -6.79 -8.77 -10.06
C SER A 39 -5.81 -7.99 -9.18
N GLU A 40 -5.48 -6.75 -9.51
CA GLU A 40 -4.50 -5.89 -8.84
C GLU A 40 -5.06 -4.46 -8.73
N SER A 41 -6.15 -4.31 -7.99
CA SER A 41 -6.88 -3.04 -7.83
C SER A 41 -7.15 -2.66 -6.37
N HIS A 42 -7.09 -3.60 -5.43
CA HIS A 42 -7.27 -3.34 -4.01
C HIS A 42 -6.20 -4.04 -3.19
N PHE A 43 -5.55 -3.27 -2.32
CA PHE A 43 -4.49 -3.73 -1.45
C PHE A 43 -4.72 -3.24 -0.01
N SER A 44 -4.54 -4.13 0.95
CA SER A 44 -4.44 -3.80 2.37
C SER A 44 -2.97 -3.74 2.77
N ILE A 45 -2.57 -2.69 3.49
CA ILE A 45 -1.18 -2.45 3.86
C ILE A 45 -1.10 -2.22 5.36
N GLU A 46 -0.30 -3.04 6.04
CA GLU A 46 0.11 -2.82 7.43
C GLU A 46 1.60 -2.49 7.46
N VAL A 47 1.95 -1.34 8.02
CA VAL A 47 3.34 -0.86 8.06
C VAL A 47 3.69 -0.26 9.41
N VAL A 48 4.75 -0.78 10.02
CA VAL A 48 5.30 -0.30 11.29
C VAL A 48 6.68 0.30 11.02
N SER A 49 6.81 1.61 11.24
CA SER A 49 8.07 2.34 11.03
C SER A 49 8.21 3.53 11.99
N ASP A 50 9.45 3.76 12.42
CA ASP A 50 9.84 4.95 13.19
C ASP A 50 9.65 6.26 12.41
N ARG A 51 9.59 6.20 11.07
CA ARG A 51 9.29 7.36 10.21
C ARG A 51 7.92 7.98 10.48
N PHE A 52 7.01 7.23 11.13
CA PHE A 52 5.68 7.73 11.50
C PHE A 52 5.62 8.40 12.89
N LYS A 53 6.72 8.41 13.66
CA LYS A 53 6.77 9.07 14.97
C LYS A 53 6.44 10.57 14.85
N GLY A 54 5.57 11.06 15.72
CA GLY A 54 5.11 12.45 15.72
C GLY A 54 4.15 12.82 14.58
N LYS A 55 3.79 11.87 13.70
CA LYS A 55 2.82 12.10 12.61
C LYS A 55 1.41 11.69 13.04
N SER A 56 0.45 12.53 12.71
CA SER A 56 -0.98 12.23 12.80
C SER A 56 -1.36 11.09 11.86
N ARG A 57 -2.54 10.49 12.07
CA ARG A 57 -3.06 9.44 11.19
C ARG A 57 -3.09 9.90 9.73
N VAL A 58 -3.63 11.09 9.45
CA VAL A 58 -3.76 11.59 8.06
C VAL A 58 -2.39 11.80 7.41
N GLU A 59 -1.40 12.33 8.14
CA GLU A 59 -0.04 12.49 7.61
C GLU A 59 0.59 11.14 7.24
N ARG A 60 0.42 10.10 8.07
CA ARG A 60 0.94 8.76 7.76
C ARG A 60 0.34 8.21 6.47
N HIS A 61 -0.98 8.36 6.29
CA HIS A 61 -1.65 7.93 5.06
C HIS A 61 -1.18 8.74 3.84
N ARG A 62 -0.99 10.05 3.97
CA ARG A 62 -0.44 10.89 2.88
C ARG A 62 0.96 10.44 2.49
N MET A 63 1.84 10.21 3.46
CA MET A 63 3.19 9.72 3.22
C MET A 63 3.17 8.39 2.44
N VAL A 64 2.32 7.44 2.82
CA VAL A 64 2.18 6.16 2.10
C VAL A 64 1.65 6.38 0.68
N ASN A 65 0.60 7.18 0.51
CA ASN A 65 0.03 7.48 -0.80
C ASN A 65 1.00 8.24 -1.71
N GLU A 66 1.85 9.12 -1.18
CA GLU A 66 2.88 9.83 -1.94
C GLU A 66 3.93 8.86 -2.50
N VAL A 67 4.35 7.86 -1.72
CA VAL A 67 5.29 6.81 -2.18
C VAL A 67 4.67 5.94 -3.27
N LEU A 68 3.35 5.74 -3.23
CA LEU A 68 2.61 4.88 -4.14
C LEU A 68 1.84 5.67 -5.22
N ALA A 69 2.14 6.96 -5.43
CA ALA A 69 1.34 7.83 -6.30
C ALA A 69 1.32 7.40 -7.78
N ASP A 70 2.33 6.65 -8.21
CA ASP A 70 2.48 6.16 -9.59
C ASP A 70 2.03 4.68 -9.77
N GLU A 71 1.47 4.05 -8.73
CA GLU A 71 0.82 2.73 -8.83
C GLU A 71 -0.63 2.86 -9.33
#